data_AF-A0A3D9KM11-F1
#
_entry.id   AF-A0A3D9KM11-F1
#
_cell.length_a   1.000
_cell.length_b   1.000
_cell.length_c   1.000
_cell.angle_alpha   90.00
_cell.angle_beta   90.00
_cell.angle_gamma   90.00
#
_symmetry.space_group_name_H-M   'P 1'
#
loop_
_entity.id
_entity.type
_entity.pdbx_description
1 polymer ?
#
loop_
_entity_poly.entity_id
_entity_poly.type
_entity_poly.pdbx_seq_one_letter_code
_entity_poly.pdbx_strand_id
1 'polypeptide(L)'
;MSLFGGILGNYSEVSVQELQNQYGAYLMPDEHIHMGFKLVRDAFIFTDDRLILIDHQGVTGRKTRVASIHLNSIYEVSMETAGTGFDDSEIVIHYITSPYHRANNVQTASYKFEFGKKMSVQPIYVTLMTIASQNSKRLNS
;
A
#
# COMPACT_ATOMS: atom_id res chain seq x y z
N MET A 1 17.12 2.93 -9.35
CA MET A 1 17.49 3.26 -7.95
C MET A 1 16.36 2.81 -7.06
N SER A 2 16.62 1.99 -6.05
CA SER A 2 15.57 1.46 -5.18
C SER A 2 14.98 2.59 -4.35
N LEU A 3 13.80 3.09 -4.76
CA LEU A 3 13.01 4.09 -4.00
C LEU A 3 12.81 3.63 -2.54
N PHE A 4 12.75 2.32 -2.36
CA PHE A 4 12.50 1.65 -1.08
C PHE A 4 13.74 1.57 -0.18
N GLY A 5 14.95 1.53 -0.74
CA GLY A 5 16.18 1.28 0.04
C GLY A 5 16.64 2.45 0.93
N GLY A 6 16.42 3.70 0.50
CA GLY A 6 16.91 4.89 1.22
C GLY A 6 15.90 5.50 2.21
N ILE A 7 14.61 5.38 1.93
CA ILE A 7 13.54 6.01 2.72
C ILE A 7 13.06 5.08 3.84
N LEU A 8 13.20 3.76 3.66
CA LEU A 8 12.52 2.75 4.48
C LEU A 8 13.43 1.68 5.11
N GLY A 9 14.76 1.82 5.00
CA GLY A 9 15.73 0.77 5.32
C GLY A 9 15.70 0.16 6.73
N ASN A 10 14.92 0.72 7.66
CA ASN A 10 14.73 0.19 9.02
C ASN A 10 13.24 0.01 9.43
N TYR A 11 12.27 0.19 8.52
CA TYR A 11 10.85 0.30 8.86
C TYR A 11 9.97 -0.85 8.36
N SER A 12 10.52 -1.94 7.81
CA SER A 12 9.71 -3.13 7.52
C SER A 12 9.31 -3.79 8.85
N GLU A 13 8.09 -3.53 9.28
CA GLU A 13 7.54 -4.10 10.53
C GLU A 13 7.51 -5.64 10.49
N VAL A 14 7.49 -6.22 9.28
CA VAL A 14 7.64 -7.64 9.01
C VAL A 14 8.80 -7.86 8.03
N SER A 15 9.63 -8.87 8.29
CA SER A 15 10.72 -9.21 7.38
C SER A 15 10.19 -9.68 6.02
N VAL A 16 10.91 -9.35 4.94
CA VAL A 16 10.57 -9.79 3.58
C VAL A 16 10.47 -11.33 3.50
N GLN A 17 11.34 -12.04 4.22
CA GLN A 17 11.32 -13.51 4.26
C GLN A 17 10.03 -14.06 4.88
N GLU A 18 9.53 -13.44 5.97
CA GLU A 18 8.26 -13.84 6.58
C GLU A 18 7.07 -13.53 5.66
N LEU A 19 7.08 -12.37 5.01
CA LEU A 19 6.05 -12.02 4.01
C LEU A 19 6.06 -12.99 2.83
N GLN A 20 7.24 -13.37 2.34
CA GLN A 20 7.37 -14.35 1.26
C GLN A 20 6.83 -15.72 1.67
N ASN A 21 7.14 -16.18 2.88
CA ASN A 21 6.65 -17.46 3.40
C ASN A 21 5.12 -17.45 3.56
N GLN A 22 4.54 -16.33 4.00
CA GLN A 22 3.12 -16.24 4.30
C GLN A 22 2.26 -15.93 3.07
N TYR A 23 2.75 -15.08 2.16
CA TYR A 23 1.96 -14.49 1.07
C TYR A 23 2.54 -14.72 -0.32
N GLY A 24 3.67 -15.43 -0.45
CA GLY A 24 4.34 -15.68 -1.72
C GLY A 24 3.45 -16.38 -2.77
N ALA A 25 2.45 -17.14 -2.33
CA ALA A 25 1.48 -17.77 -3.22
C ALA A 25 0.56 -16.79 -4.00
N TYR A 26 0.52 -15.51 -3.59
CA TYR A 26 -0.25 -14.45 -4.25
C TYR A 26 0.57 -13.63 -5.25
N LEU A 27 1.86 -13.88 -5.36
CA LEU A 27 2.76 -13.19 -6.28
C LEU A 27 2.62 -13.74 -7.70
N MET A 28 2.73 -12.85 -8.69
CA MET A 28 2.92 -13.24 -10.08
C MET A 28 4.33 -13.83 -10.28
N PRO A 29 4.58 -14.59 -11.36
CA PRO A 29 5.94 -15.00 -11.71
C PRO A 29 6.89 -13.79 -11.76
N ASP A 30 8.06 -13.94 -11.15
CA ASP A 30 9.12 -12.92 -11.07
C ASP A 30 8.75 -11.61 -10.34
N GLU A 31 7.62 -11.56 -9.63
CA GLU A 31 7.24 -10.45 -8.76
C GLU A 31 7.92 -10.60 -7.38
N HIS A 32 8.62 -9.56 -6.92
CA HIS A 32 9.35 -9.55 -5.66
C HIS A 32 8.68 -8.65 -4.63
N ILE A 33 8.67 -9.10 -3.37
CA ILE A 33 8.25 -8.29 -2.23
C ILE A 33 9.40 -7.36 -1.82
N HIS A 34 9.13 -6.06 -1.73
CA HIS A 34 10.07 -5.10 -1.16
C HIS A 34 9.85 -4.90 0.34
N MET A 35 8.59 -4.94 0.77
CA MET A 35 8.19 -4.69 2.15
C MET A 35 6.71 -4.98 2.34
N GLY A 36 6.29 -5.05 3.59
CA GLY A 36 4.88 -5.14 3.95
C GLY A 36 4.71 -4.84 5.42
N PHE A 37 3.47 -4.50 5.76
CA PHE A 37 3.08 -4.04 7.08
C PHE A 37 1.90 -4.90 7.53
N LYS A 38 1.93 -5.31 8.79
CA LYS A 38 0.82 -6.01 9.42
C LYS A 38 0.01 -4.97 10.18
N LEU A 39 -1.25 -4.82 9.78
CA LEU A 39 -2.25 -4.18 10.60
C LEU A 39 -2.78 -5.22 11.62
N VAL A 40 -3.69 -4.80 12.50
CA VAL A 40 -4.21 -5.68 13.58
C VAL A 40 -4.84 -6.96 13.03
N ARG A 41 -5.54 -6.88 11.89
CA ARG A 41 -6.15 -8.05 11.19
C ARG A 41 -5.66 -8.23 9.77
N ASP A 42 -5.20 -7.17 9.15
CA ASP A 42 -4.95 -7.10 7.73
C ASP A 42 -3.46 -6.96 7.45
N ALA A 43 -3.05 -7.15 6.21
CA ALA A 43 -1.70 -6.85 5.78
C ALA A 43 -1.73 -6.14 4.43
N PHE A 44 -0.76 -5.28 4.20
CA PHE A 44 -0.51 -4.77 2.86
C PHE A 44 0.96 -4.87 2.53
N ILE A 45 1.23 -5.21 1.28
CA ILE A 45 2.55 -5.64 0.81
C ILE A 45 2.87 -4.84 -0.45
N PHE A 46 4.03 -4.19 -0.47
CA PHE A 46 4.58 -3.55 -1.66
C PHE A 46 5.43 -4.54 -2.43
N THR A 47 5.12 -4.69 -3.71
CA THR A 47 5.93 -5.43 -4.67
C THR A 47 6.59 -4.49 -5.68
N ASP A 48 7.25 -5.04 -6.70
CA ASP A 48 7.78 -4.27 -7.83
C ASP A 48 6.67 -3.53 -8.62
N ASP A 49 5.43 -4.03 -8.61
CA ASP A 49 4.34 -3.53 -9.47
C ASP A 49 3.12 -2.99 -8.71
N ARG A 50 2.76 -3.58 -7.56
CA ARG A 50 1.47 -3.33 -6.91
C ARG A 50 1.53 -3.38 -5.39
N LEU A 51 0.53 -2.78 -4.78
CA LEU A 51 0.11 -3.09 -3.42
C LEU A 51 -0.77 -4.34 -3.45
N ILE A 52 -0.42 -5.35 -2.65
CA ILE A 52 -1.29 -6.48 -2.34
C ILE A 52 -1.94 -6.20 -1.00
N LEU A 53 -3.26 -6.15 -0.97
CA LEU A 53 -4.08 -5.92 0.22
C LEU A 53 -4.69 -7.26 0.67
N ILE A 54 -4.39 -7.66 1.89
CA ILE A 54 -4.86 -8.90 2.52
C ILE A 54 -5.82 -8.52 3.65
N ASP A 55 -7.09 -8.88 3.50
CA ASP A 55 -8.15 -8.65 4.49
C ASP A 55 -8.66 -10.00 5.01
N HIS A 56 -8.53 -10.25 6.32
CA HIS A 56 -9.05 -11.46 6.96
C HIS A 56 -10.48 -11.24 7.43
N GLN A 57 -11.43 -11.86 6.72
CA GLN A 57 -12.86 -11.69 6.91
C GLN A 57 -13.49 -12.79 7.79
N GLY A 58 -14.56 -12.39 8.49
CA GLY A 58 -15.42 -13.29 9.27
C GLY A 58 -14.88 -13.60 10.67
N VAL A 59 -15.75 -14.16 11.51
CA VAL A 59 -15.45 -14.42 12.94
C VAL A 59 -14.28 -15.41 13.13
N THR A 60 -14.09 -16.33 12.19
CA THR A 60 -13.02 -17.34 12.23
C THR A 60 -11.72 -16.88 11.55
N GLY A 61 -11.73 -15.73 10.85
CA GLY A 61 -10.59 -15.22 10.09
C GLY A 61 -10.11 -16.11 8.92
N ARG A 62 -10.83 -17.20 8.62
CA ARG A 62 -10.42 -18.18 7.58
C ARG A 62 -10.66 -17.70 6.15
N LYS A 63 -11.57 -16.74 5.96
CA LYS A 63 -11.85 -16.19 4.64
C LYS A 63 -10.91 -15.01 4.41
N THR A 64 -9.99 -15.14 3.47
CA THR A 64 -9.10 -14.05 3.11
C THR A 64 -9.58 -13.40 1.81
N ARG A 65 -9.76 -12.08 1.82
CA ARG A 65 -9.92 -11.28 0.61
C ARG A 65 -8.54 -10.76 0.21
N VAL A 66 -8.19 -10.96 -1.05
CA VAL A 66 -6.96 -10.40 -1.64
C VAL A 66 -7.38 -9.39 -2.70
N ALA A 67 -6.85 -8.18 -2.62
CA ALA A 67 -7.03 -7.14 -3.62
C ALA A 67 -5.69 -6.56 -4.05
N SER A 68 -5.65 -5.94 -5.23
CA SER A 68 -4.44 -5.34 -5.77
C SER A 68 -4.69 -3.92 -6.23
N ILE A 69 -3.72 -3.04 -5.96
CA ILE A 69 -3.69 -1.67 -6.48
C ILE A 69 -2.33 -1.47 -7.14
N HIS A 70 -2.30 -1.26 -8.46
CA HIS A 70 -1.04 -1.03 -9.16
C HIS A 70 -0.40 0.27 -8.68
N LEU A 71 0.91 0.23 -8.38
CA LEU A 71 1.64 1.41 -7.89
C LEU A 71 1.57 2.54 -8.91
N ASN A 72 1.59 2.22 -10.20
CA ASN A 72 1.53 3.20 -11.29
C ASN A 72 0.18 3.95 -11.41
N SER A 73 -0.87 3.47 -10.72
CA SER A 73 -2.23 4.02 -10.80
C SER A 73 -2.53 5.03 -9.68
N ILE A 74 -1.71 5.04 -8.63
CA ILE A 74 -1.87 5.94 -7.48
C ILE A 74 -1.49 7.35 -7.90
N TYR A 75 -2.39 8.32 -7.70
CA TYR A 75 -2.18 9.71 -8.14
C TYR A 75 -2.27 10.73 -7.02
N GLU A 76 -2.85 10.36 -5.88
CA GLU A 76 -3.01 11.25 -4.73
C GLU A 76 -2.95 10.45 -3.43
N VAL A 77 -2.33 11.06 -2.41
CA VAL A 77 -2.12 10.46 -1.09
C VAL A 77 -2.35 11.54 -0.04
N SER A 78 -3.13 11.22 0.98
CA SER A 78 -3.30 12.05 2.17
C SER A 78 -3.00 11.23 3.43
N MET A 79 -2.62 11.92 4.50
CA MET A 79 -2.33 11.32 5.80
C MET A 79 -2.94 12.18 6.90
N GLU A 80 -3.55 11.53 7.88
CA GLU A 80 -4.01 12.14 9.11
C GLU A 80 -3.30 11.44 10.29
N THR A 81 -2.69 12.21 11.17
CA THR A 81 -2.00 11.65 12.35
C THR A 81 -2.95 11.58 13.53
N ALA A 82 -2.85 10.51 14.31
CA ALA A 82 -3.51 10.41 15.60
C ALA A 82 -3.19 11.63 16.49
N GLY A 83 -4.23 12.27 17.04
CA GLY A 83 -4.09 13.35 18.00
C GLY A 83 -3.71 12.86 19.41
N THR A 84 -3.92 13.69 20.43
CA THR A 84 -3.67 13.34 21.85
C THR A 84 -4.66 12.34 22.44
N GLY A 85 -5.62 11.83 21.65
CA GLY A 85 -6.75 11.01 22.07
C GLY A 85 -6.63 9.51 21.75
N PHE A 86 -7.78 8.89 21.48
CA PHE A 86 -7.90 7.46 21.17
C PHE A 86 -7.70 7.10 19.69
N ASP A 87 -7.55 8.09 18.83
CA ASP A 87 -7.65 7.94 17.39
C ASP A 87 -6.43 7.23 16.80
N ASP A 88 -6.67 6.50 15.71
CA ASP A 88 -5.63 5.86 14.91
C ASP A 88 -5.11 6.84 13.85
N SER A 89 -3.91 6.59 13.32
CA SER A 89 -3.42 7.37 12.17
C SER A 89 -4.00 6.78 10.89
N GLU A 90 -4.26 7.62 9.90
CA GLU A 90 -4.86 7.19 8.63
C GLU A 90 -4.00 7.63 7.45
N ILE A 91 -3.94 6.78 6.41
CA ILE A 91 -3.46 7.18 5.07
C ILE A 91 -4.55 6.83 4.08
N VAL A 92 -4.94 7.78 3.22
CA VAL A 92 -5.84 7.52 2.10
C VAL A 92 -5.05 7.63 0.82
N ILE A 93 -5.18 6.62 -0.04
CA ILE A 93 -4.68 6.67 -1.42
C ILE A 93 -5.85 6.77 -2.38
N HIS A 94 -5.70 7.57 -3.42
CA HIS A 94 -6.59 7.57 -4.58
C HIS A 94 -5.85 7.01 -5.79
N TYR A 95 -6.54 6.17 -6.56
CA TYR A 95 -5.98 5.45 -7.69
C TYR A 95 -6.97 5.31 -8.84
N ILE A 96 -6.42 5.21 -10.05
CA ILE A 96 -7.18 4.99 -11.28
C ILE A 96 -7.54 3.49 -11.39
N THR A 97 -8.80 3.20 -11.69
CA THR A 97 -9.31 1.83 -11.87
C THR A 97 -9.66 1.51 -13.32
N SER A 98 -9.76 2.52 -14.19
CA SER A 98 -9.97 2.30 -15.62
C SER A 98 -8.73 1.65 -16.25
N PRO A 99 -8.88 0.73 -17.23
CA PRO A 99 -7.76 0.03 -17.87
C PRO A 99 -6.72 0.95 -18.49
N TYR A 100 -7.15 2.12 -18.96
CA TYR A 100 -6.27 3.16 -19.48
C TYR A 100 -6.25 4.33 -18.51
N HIS A 101 -5.06 4.85 -18.24
CA HIS A 101 -4.88 6.05 -17.41
C HIS A 101 -5.33 7.34 -18.11
N ARG A 102 -5.45 7.32 -19.45
CA ARG A 102 -6.00 8.41 -20.25
C ARG A 102 -7.21 7.88 -21.01
N ALA A 103 -8.39 8.13 -20.47
CA ALA A 103 -9.66 7.75 -21.07
C ALA A 103 -10.63 8.93 -21.04
N ASN A 104 -11.61 8.96 -21.94
CA ASN A 104 -12.67 9.99 -21.91
C ASN A 104 -13.49 9.97 -20.62
N ASN A 105 -13.49 8.82 -19.92
CA ASN A 105 -14.15 8.64 -18.63
C ASN A 105 -13.21 7.86 -17.70
N VAL A 106 -12.25 8.57 -17.08
CA VAL A 106 -11.34 7.98 -16.09
C VAL A 106 -12.14 7.56 -14.87
N GLN A 107 -11.99 6.31 -14.46
CA GLN A 107 -12.59 5.80 -13.22
C GLN A 107 -11.55 5.80 -12.12
N THR A 108 -11.95 6.19 -10.92
CA THR A 108 -11.08 6.25 -9.75
C THR A 108 -11.73 5.58 -8.55
N ALA A 109 -10.90 5.16 -7.60
CA ALA A 109 -11.32 4.67 -6.30
C ALA A 109 -10.34 5.18 -5.23
N SER A 110 -10.68 4.98 -3.96
CA SER A 110 -9.79 5.23 -2.84
C SER A 110 -9.68 4.01 -1.93
N TYR A 111 -8.58 3.93 -1.20
CA TYR A 111 -8.39 2.96 -0.13
C TYR A 111 -7.82 3.67 1.10
N LYS A 112 -8.43 3.41 2.25
CA LYS A 112 -8.04 4.00 3.53
C LYS A 112 -7.33 2.93 4.37
N PHE A 113 -6.08 3.22 4.71
CA PHE A 113 -5.30 2.47 5.68
C PHE A 113 -5.51 3.09 7.07
N GLU A 114 -5.79 2.25 8.05
CA GLU A 114 -5.90 2.63 9.46
C GLU A 114 -4.74 1.99 10.23
N PHE A 115 -4.00 2.80 10.97
CA PHE A 115 -2.77 2.39 11.64
C PHE A 115 -2.89 2.58 13.14
N GLY A 116 -2.61 1.50 13.87
CA GLY A 116 -2.53 1.56 15.33
C GLY A 116 -1.48 2.56 15.80
N LYS A 117 -1.78 3.24 16.91
CA LYS A 117 -0.97 4.34 17.50
C LYS A 117 0.55 4.15 17.62
N LYS A 118 1.03 2.90 17.68
CA LYS A 118 2.45 2.59 17.86
C LYS A 118 3.24 2.58 16.55
N MET A 119 2.55 2.53 15.41
CA MET A 119 3.20 2.50 14.10
C MET A 119 3.56 3.91 13.63
N SER A 120 4.79 4.11 13.18
CA SER A 120 5.17 5.34 12.48
C SER A 120 4.67 5.26 11.03
N VAL A 121 3.68 6.09 10.70
CA VAL A 121 3.05 6.13 9.37
C VAL A 121 3.76 7.04 8.38
N GLN A 122 4.61 7.95 8.86
CA GLN A 122 5.29 8.96 8.05
C GLN A 122 6.16 8.36 6.93
N PRO A 123 6.94 7.28 7.15
CA PRO A 123 7.73 6.68 6.09
C PRO A 123 6.85 6.05 4.99
N ILE A 124 5.72 5.47 5.37
CA ILE A 124 4.72 4.90 4.46
C ILE A 124 4.11 6.02 3.61
N TYR A 125 3.70 7.11 4.25
CA TYR A 125 3.19 8.30 3.57
C TYR A 125 4.20 8.86 2.55
N VAL A 126 5.46 9.06 2.94
CA VAL A 126 6.49 9.59 2.03
C VAL A 126 6.69 8.67 0.82
N THR A 127 6.63 7.36 1.02
CA THR A 127 6.80 6.37 -0.05
C THR A 127 5.65 6.42 -1.05
N LEU A 128 4.41 6.36 -0.54
CA LEU A 128 3.20 6.47 -1.38
C LEU A 128 3.15 7.82 -2.10
N MET A 129 3.48 8.92 -1.42
CA MET A 129 3.50 10.26 -2.00
C MET A 129 4.57 10.41 -3.08
N THR A 130 5.72 9.76 -2.92
CA THR A 130 6.78 9.72 -3.94
C THR A 130 6.29 9.02 -5.21
N ILE A 131 5.62 7.87 -5.05
CA ILE A 131 5.02 7.13 -6.16
C ILE A 131 3.96 7.99 -6.86
N ALA A 132 3.04 8.59 -6.09
CA ALA A 132 1.99 9.45 -6.62
C ALA A 132 2.54 10.66 -7.39
N SER A 133 3.59 11.31 -6.87
CA SER A 133 4.26 12.43 -7.54
C SER A 133 4.89 12.02 -8.88
N GLN A 134 5.54 10.85 -8.94
CA GLN A 134 6.11 10.31 -10.17
C GLN A 134 5.02 9.97 -11.19
N ASN A 135 3.93 9.35 -10.74
CA ASN A 135 2.79 9.04 -11.60
C ASN A 135 2.13 10.30 -12.13
N SER A 136 1.88 11.31 -11.29
CA SER A 136 1.29 12.57 -11.71
C SER A 136 2.12 13.24 -12.82
N LYS A 137 3.46 13.26 -12.69
CA LYS A 137 4.34 13.75 -13.77
C LYS A 137 4.20 12.93 -15.05
N ARG A 138 4.23 11.59 -14.97
CA ARG A 138 4.06 10.68 -16.10
C ARG A 138 2.69 10.81 -16.78
N LEU A 139 1.63 11.04 -16.00
CA LEU A 139 0.25 11.14 -16.48
C LEU A 139 -0.02 12.47 -17.19
N ASN A 140 0.72 13.53 -16.85
CA ASN A 140 0.54 14.87 -17.39
C ASN A 140 1.62 15.32 -18.40
N SER A 141 2.62 14.48 -18.67
CA SER A 141 3.63 14.69 -19.74
C SER A 141 3.12 14.21 -21.10
#